data_AF-A0A4P6ZM76-F1
#
_entry.id   AF-A0A4P6ZM76-F1
#
_cell.length_a   1.000
_cell.length_b   1.000
_cell.length_c   1.000
_cell.angle_alpha   90.00
_cell.angle_beta   90.00
_cell.angle_gamma   90.00
#
_symmetry.space_group_name_H-M   'P 1'
#
loop_
_entity.id
_entity.type
_entity.pdbx_description
1 polymer ?
#
loop_
_entity_poly.entity_id
_entity_poly.type
_entity_poly.pdbx_seq_one_letter_code
_entity_poly.pdbx_strand_id
1 'polypeptide(L)' 'MKAHQLSKLLKKNGWYFDRRRHGGNRDVWMNDQHDKVEIPHYRVINDVVAKKVINKCNLK' A
#
# COMPACT_ATOMS: atom_id res chain seq x y z
N MET A 1 1.20 -4.08 11.91
CA MET A 1 -0.12 -3.48 11.51
C MET A 1 -0.95 -4.49 10.70
N LYS A 2 -2.30 -4.49 10.76
CA LYS A 2 -3.11 -5.35 9.87
C LYS A 2 -3.14 -4.77 8.44
N ALA A 3 -3.04 -5.59 7.39
CA ALA A 3 -2.99 -5.09 6.00
C ALA A 3 -4.18 -4.19 5.63
N HIS A 4 -5.38 -4.53 6.10
CA HIS A 4 -6.57 -3.72 5.84
C HIS A 4 -6.47 -2.27 6.40
N GLN A 5 -5.69 -2.05 7.48
CA GLN A 5 -5.49 -0.72 8.04
C GLN A 5 -4.59 0.11 7.12
N LEU A 6 -3.52 -0.50 6.59
CA LEU A 6 -2.64 0.14 5.63
C LEU A 6 -3.37 0.48 4.32
N SER A 7 -4.20 -0.44 3.82
CA SER A 7 -5.04 -0.17 2.64
C SER A 7 -6.03 0.96 2.86
N LYS A 8 -6.61 1.08 4.06
CA LYS A 8 -7.48 2.23 4.41
C LYS A 8 -6.70 3.54 4.46
N LEU A 9 -5.50 3.53 5.05
CA LEU A 9 -4.63 4.71 5.14
C LEU A 9 -4.21 5.20 3.75
N LEU A 10 -3.86 4.27 2.86
CA LEU A 10 -3.54 4.55 1.47
C LEU A 10 -4.72 5.19 0.72
N LYS A 11 -5.91 4.57 0.78
CA LYS A 11 -7.12 5.13 0.16
C LYS A 11 -7.42 6.55 0.66
N LYS A 12 -7.27 6.79 1.96
CA LYS A 12 -7.48 8.12 2.56
C LYS A 12 -6.49 9.17 2.04
N ASN A 13 -5.27 8.75 1.69
CA ASN A 13 -4.22 9.61 1.16
C ASN A 13 -4.19 9.64 -0.39
N GLY A 14 -5.30 9.28 -1.06
CA GLY A 14 -5.42 9.38 -2.51
C GLY A 14 -4.74 8.25 -3.31
N TRP A 15 -4.28 7.19 -2.63
CA TRP A 15 -3.78 6.00 -3.32
C TRP A 15 -4.93 5.07 -3.69
N TYR A 16 -4.91 4.59 -4.92
CA TYR A 16 -5.86 3.61 -5.43
C TYR A 16 -5.15 2.31 -5.81
N PHE A 17 -5.89 1.22 -5.70
CA PHE A 17 -5.38 -0.09 -6.07
C PHE A 17 -5.34 -0.22 -7.59
N ASP A 18 -4.17 -0.57 -8.15
CA ASP A 18 -4.02 -0.78 -9.58
C ASP A 18 -4.69 -2.11 -9.97
N ARG A 19 -5.90 -1.99 -10.53
CA ARG A 19 -6.68 -3.13 -10.96
C ARG A 19 -6.16 -3.82 -12.24
N ARG A 20 -5.01 -3.43 -12.77
CA ARG A 20 -4.40 -4.07 -13.95
C ARG A 20 -3.10 -4.78 -13.60
N ARG A 21 -2.56 -4.57 -12.39
CA ARG A 21 -1.27 -5.10 -11.91
C ARG A 21 -1.44 -5.92 -10.64
N HIS A 22 -2.37 -6.84 -10.66
CA HIS A 22 -2.58 -7.81 -9.59
C HIS A 22 -2.55 -9.23 -10.14
N GLY A 23 -1.89 -10.13 -9.41
CA GLY A 23 -1.70 -11.51 -9.84
C GLY A 23 -0.59 -12.29 -9.15
N GLY A 24 -0.06 -11.80 -8.02
CA GLY A 24 0.95 -12.49 -7.23
C GLY A 24 0.83 -12.15 -5.74
N ASN A 25 1.85 -12.47 -4.94
CA ASN A 25 1.87 -12.22 -3.48
C ASN A 25 1.89 -10.73 -3.06
N ARG A 26 1.64 -9.80 -4.00
CA ARG A 26 1.72 -8.34 -3.77
C ARG A 26 0.60 -7.62 -4.52
N ASP A 27 0.07 -6.59 -3.85
CA ASP A 27 -0.83 -5.58 -4.37
C ASP A 27 -0.04 -4.36 -4.85
N VAL A 28 -0.30 -3.89 -6.08
CA VAL A 28 0.24 -2.61 -6.56
C VAL A 28 -0.75 -1.49 -6.28
N TRP A 29 -0.27 -0.43 -5.65
CA TRP A 29 -1.00 0.79 -5.39
C TRP A 29 -0.37 1.96 -6.14
N MET A 30 -1.21 2.85 -6.65
CA MET A 30 -0.81 4.02 -7.41
C MET A 30 -1.53 5.27 -6.89
N ASN A 31 -0.91 6.44 -7.04
CA ASN A 31 -1.54 7.74 -6.77
C ASN A 31 -1.71 8.54 -8.08
N ASP A 32 -2.31 9.72 -7.98
CA ASP A 32 -2.52 10.61 -9.14
C ASP A 32 -1.20 11.16 -9.72
N GLN A 33 -0.11 11.09 -8.94
CA GLN A 33 1.24 11.47 -9.33
C GLN A 33 2.00 10.35 -10.06
N HIS A 34 1.33 9.23 -10.34
CA HIS A 34 1.89 8.03 -10.99
C HIS A 34 2.97 7.29 -10.17
N ASP A 35 3.11 7.60 -8.88
CA ASP A 35 3.96 6.83 -7.99
C ASP A 35 3.37 5.45 -7.75
N LYS A 36 4.25 4.44 -7.59
CA LYS A 36 3.85 3.06 -7.37
C LYS A 36 4.46 2.50 -6.10
N VAL A 37 3.64 1.78 -5.33
CA VAL A 37 4.08 1.01 -4.18
C VAL A 37 3.50 -0.39 -4.22
N GLU A 38 4.34 -1.38 -3.92
CA GLU A 38 3.93 -2.76 -3.76
C GLU A 38 3.69 -3.07 -2.28
N ILE A 39 2.56 -3.68 -1.98
CA ILE A 39 2.20 -4.12 -0.63
C ILE A 39 2.01 -5.63 -0.63
N PRO A 40 2.73 -6.37 0.24
CA PRO A 40 2.53 -7.80 0.36
C PRO A 40 1.10 -8.18 0.80
N HIS A 41 0.59 -9.30 0.29
CA HIS A 41 -0.68 -9.93 0.69
C HIS A 41 -0.57 -10.68 2.02
N TYR A 42 -0.02 -10.07 3.06
CA TYR A 42 0.03 -10.69 4.38
C TYR A 42 -1.08 -10.15 5.27
N ARG A 43 -1.80 -11.04 5.97
CA ARG A 43 -2.86 -10.64 6.92
C ARG A 43 -2.34 -9.64 7.97
N VAL A 44 -1.08 -9.81 8.36
CA VAL A 44 -0.35 -8.91 9.25
C VAL A 44 0.93 -8.47 8.53
N ILE A 45 1.11 -7.17 8.41
CA ILE A 45 2.29 -6.56 7.83
C ILE A 45 3.26 -6.28 8.98
N ASN A 46 4.52 -6.72 8.80
CA ASN A 46 5.61 -6.39 9.71
C ASN A 46 5.73 -4.87 9.84
N ASP A 47 5.87 -4.37 11.08
CA ASP A 47 5.89 -2.94 11.36
C ASP A 47 7.05 -2.20 10.65
N VAL A 48 8.16 -2.88 10.36
CA VAL A 48 9.25 -2.31 9.55
C VAL A 48 8.80 -2.04 8.12
N VAL A 49 8.08 -2.98 7.51
CA VAL A 49 7.53 -2.82 6.14
C VAL A 49 6.44 -1.76 6.14
N ALA A 50 5.56 -1.77 7.14
CA ALA A 50 4.52 -0.75 7.28
C ALA A 50 5.12 0.65 7.40
N LYS A 51 6.12 0.86 8.26
CA LYS A 51 6.82 2.15 8.39
C LYS A 51 7.49 2.58 7.09
N LYS A 52 8.15 1.66 6.38
CA LYS A 52 8.76 1.97 5.07
C LYS A 52 7.71 2.44 4.06
N VAL A 53 6.57 1.77 3.98
CA VAL A 53 5.47 2.16 3.08
C VAL A 53 4.87 3.51 3.50
N ILE A 54 4.60 3.71 4.79
CA ILE A 54 4.06 4.97 5.32
C ILE A 54 4.99 6.15 4.99
N ASN A 55 6.29 6.00 5.23
CA ASN A 55 7.27 7.04 4.93
C ASN A 55 7.39 7.28 3.42
N LYS A 56 7.47 6.22 2.61
CA LYS A 56 7.59 6.32 1.15
C LYS A 56 6.37 7.00 0.52
N CYS A 57 5.18 6.68 1.02
CA CYS A 57 3.92 7.21 0.52
C CYS A 57 3.48 8.49 1.25
N ASN A 58 4.32 9.04 2.14
CA ASN A 58 4.06 10.21 2.98
C ASN A 58 2.66 10.19 3.63
N LEU A 59 2.27 9.01 4.13
CA LEU A 59 0.94 8.79 4.69
C LEU A 59 0.85 9.43 6.07
N LYS A 60 -0.07 10.37 6.24
CA LYS A 60 -0.38 11.03 7.51
C LYS A 60 -1.60 10.44 8.20
#